data_AF-A0A091S9E4-F1
#
_entry.id   AF-A0A091S9E4-F1
#
_cell.length_a   1.000
_cell.length_b   1.000
_cell.length_c   1.000
_cell.angle_alpha   90.00
_cell.angle_beta   90.00
_cell.angle_gamma   90.00
#
_symmetry.space_group_name_H-M   'P 1'
#
loop_
_entity.id
_entity.type
_entity.pdbx_description
1 polymer ?
#
loop_
_entity_poly.entity_id
_entity_poly.type
_entity_poly.pdbx_seq_one_letter_code
_entity_poly.pdbx_strand_id
1 'polypeptide(L)'
;RAWADEQAALQQDQVQQDKIWRESVEAEQRGRKNWYHNWSFLKDYDQMGKKREQKPLPNYMPVFSSKVPNLTNQIIGSRMNTELGRDLVNMD
;
A
#
# COMPACT_ATOMS: atom_id res chain seq x y z
N ARG A 1 -14.06 35.25 29.43
CA ARG A 1 -13.76 34.05 30.26
C ARG A 1 -14.29 32.79 29.58
N ALA A 2 -15.60 32.66 29.34
CA ALA A 2 -16.20 31.49 28.66
C ALA A 2 -15.51 31.00 27.37
N TRP A 3 -15.12 31.89 26.44
CA TRP A 3 -14.42 31.48 25.21
C TRP A 3 -13.01 30.91 25.44
N ALA A 4 -12.31 31.36 26.48
CA ALA A 4 -10.98 30.80 26.80
C ALA A 4 -11.12 29.39 27.39
N ASP A 5 -12.16 29.16 28.18
CA ASP A 5 -12.46 27.86 28.79
C ASP A 5 -12.90 26.83 27.73
N GLU A 6 -13.66 27.27 26.72
CA GLU A 6 -14.09 26.44 25.59
C GLU A 6 -12.91 26.03 24.68
N GLN A 7 -11.99 26.96 24.41
CA GLN A 7 -10.76 26.66 23.66
C GLN A 7 -9.83 25.71 24.42
N ALA A 8 -9.74 25.85 25.75
CA ALA A 8 -8.97 24.92 26.58
C ALA A 8 -9.58 23.51 26.58
N ALA A 9 -10.91 23.39 26.61
CA ALA A 9 -11.59 22.10 26.53
C ALA A 9 -11.35 21.40 25.18
N LEU A 10 -11.40 22.14 24.06
CA LEU A 10 -11.11 21.59 22.73
C LEU A 10 -9.65 21.14 22.58
N GLN A 11 -8.69 21.90 23.12
CA GLN A 11 -7.29 21.48 23.13
C GLN A 11 -7.07 20.22 23.97
N GLN A 12 -7.75 20.10 25.12
CA GLN A 12 -7.64 18.93 25.97
C GLN A 12 -8.22 17.68 25.28
N ASP A 13 -9.37 17.81 24.61
CA ASP A 13 -9.96 16.72 23.82
C ASP A 13 -9.02 16.28 22.69
N GLN A 14 -8.42 17.22 21.95
CA GLN A 14 -7.46 16.90 20.89
C GLN A 14 -6.23 16.14 21.41
N VAL A 15 -5.69 16.51 22.57
CA VAL A 15 -4.56 15.80 23.21
C VAL A 15 -4.97 14.39 23.66
N GLN A 16 -6.20 14.23 24.16
CA GLN A 16 -6.73 12.92 24.52
C GLN A 16 -6.91 12.02 23.28
N GLN A 17 -7.41 12.57 22.18
CA GLN A 17 -7.53 11.85 20.90
C GLN A 17 -6.15 11.46 20.35
N ASP A 18 -5.14 12.34 20.40
CA ASP A 18 -3.77 12.02 19.97
C ASP A 18 -3.18 10.87 20.79
N LYS A 19 -3.41 10.89 22.12
CA LYS A 19 -2.96 9.82 23.00
C LYS A 19 -3.61 8.48 22.66
N ILE A 20 -4.93 8.46 22.45
CA ILE A 20 -5.68 7.25 22.07
C ILE A 20 -5.18 6.72 20.72
N TRP A 21 -4.97 7.61 19.75
CA TRP A 21 -4.45 7.23 18.44
C TRP A 21 -3.06 6.60 18.55
N ARG A 22 -2.16 7.23 19.32
CA ARG A 22 -0.79 6.73 19.53
C ARG A 22 -0.77 5.35 20.19
N GLU A 23 -1.59 5.15 21.23
CA GLU A 23 -1.75 3.85 21.89
C GLU A 23 -2.30 2.79 20.93
N SER A 24 -3.26 3.15 20.08
CA SER A 24 -3.85 2.23 19.09
C SER A 24 -2.83 1.79 18.03
N VAL A 25 -2.06 2.75 17.48
CA VAL A 25 -1.01 2.46 16.49
C VAL A 25 0.10 1.58 17.10
N GLU A 26 0.50 1.86 18.33
CA GLU A 26 1.48 1.03 19.03
C GLU A 26 0.95 -0.39 19.28
N ALA A 27 -0.33 -0.53 19.68
CA ALA A 27 -0.97 -1.81 19.90
C ALA A 27 -1.01 -2.65 18.61
N GLU A 28 -1.36 -2.05 17.47
CA GLU A 28 -1.32 -2.73 16.17
C GLU A 28 0.09 -3.16 15.78
N GLN A 29 1.09 -2.32 16.01
CA GLN A 29 2.47 -2.65 15.70
C GLN A 29 2.98 -3.81 16.56
N ARG A 30 2.65 -3.81 17.86
CA ARG A 30 2.96 -4.92 18.77
C ARG A 30 2.22 -6.18 18.38
N GLY A 31 0.92 -6.07 18.04
CA GLY A 31 0.10 -7.18 17.54
C GLY A 31 0.71 -7.82 16.30
N ARG A 32 1.20 -7.01 15.35
CA ARG A 32 1.86 -7.48 14.13
C ARG A 32 3.19 -8.20 14.41
N LYS A 33 4.01 -7.66 15.31
CA LYS A 33 5.27 -8.30 15.75
C LYS A 33 4.99 -9.64 16.42
N ASN A 34 4.03 -9.67 17.34
CA ASN A 34 3.62 -10.90 18.03
C ASN A 34 3.01 -11.91 17.06
N TRP A 35 2.18 -11.45 16.12
CA TRP A 35 1.60 -12.30 15.09
C TRP A 35 2.68 -12.94 14.23
N TYR A 36 3.66 -12.15 13.79
CA TYR A 36 4.78 -12.67 13.02
C TYR A 36 5.63 -13.64 13.84
N HIS A 37 5.99 -13.30 15.08
CA HIS A 37 6.80 -14.18 15.92
C HIS A 37 6.11 -15.53 16.19
N ASN A 38 4.83 -15.50 16.55
CA ASN A 38 4.11 -16.69 17.01
C ASN A 38 3.41 -17.46 15.88
N TRP A 39 2.99 -16.80 14.79
CA TRP A 39 2.18 -17.42 13.74
C TRP A 39 2.77 -17.29 12.32
N SER A 40 3.94 -16.66 12.14
CA SER A 40 4.53 -16.57 10.78
C SER A 40 4.78 -17.92 10.13
N PHE A 41 4.98 -18.98 10.92
CA PHE A 41 5.20 -20.33 10.38
C PHE A 41 3.98 -20.85 9.62
N LEU A 42 2.76 -20.43 9.96
CA LEU A 42 1.53 -20.89 9.28
C LEU A 42 1.53 -20.58 7.78
N LYS A 43 2.24 -19.54 7.33
CA LYS A 43 2.37 -19.20 5.91
C LYS A 43 3.03 -20.32 5.10
N ASP A 44 3.87 -21.11 5.77
CA ASP A 44 4.67 -22.18 5.19
C ASP A 44 3.93 -23.52 5.22
N TYR A 45 2.67 -23.58 5.69
CA TYR A 45 1.86 -24.79 5.71
C TYR A 45 0.64 -24.66 4.80
N ASP A 46 0.26 -25.78 4.19
CA ASP A 46 -0.95 -25.91 3.39
C ASP A 46 -2.16 -26.22 4.29
N GLN A 47 -3.39 -26.13 3.75
CA GLN A 47 -4.63 -26.42 4.49
C GLN A 47 -4.65 -27.83 5.10
N MET A 48 -3.91 -28.76 4.50
CA MET A 48 -3.73 -30.13 4.97
C MET A 48 -2.59 -30.30 5.99
N GLY A 49 -2.00 -29.21 6.49
CA GLY A 49 -0.90 -29.23 7.47
C GLY A 49 0.44 -29.70 6.90
N LYS A 50 0.58 -29.81 5.58
CA LYS A 50 1.84 -30.17 4.93
C LYS A 50 2.68 -28.92 4.71
N LYS A 51 4.01 -29.04 4.92
CA LYS A 51 4.94 -27.95 4.61
C LYS A 51 4.86 -27.63 3.12
N ARG A 52 4.56 -26.38 2.80
CA ARG A 52 4.56 -25.85 1.43
C ARG A 52 5.99 -25.86 0.93
N GLU A 53 6.18 -26.42 -0.25
CA GLU A 53 7.43 -26.26 -0.99
C GLU A 53 7.58 -24.78 -1.34
N GLN A 54 8.64 -24.15 -0.84
CA GLN A 54 8.96 -22.78 -1.22
C GLN A 54 9.40 -22.80 -2.68
N LYS A 55 8.51 -22.39 -3.58
CA LYS A 55 8.87 -22.18 -4.99
C LYS A 55 9.92 -21.08 -5.03
N PRO A 56 11.05 -21.28 -5.71
CA PRO A 56 12.04 -20.22 -5.86
C PRO A 56 11.36 -19.01 -6.50
N LEU A 57 11.70 -17.83 -6.00
CA LEU A 57 11.24 -16.59 -6.62
C LEU A 57 11.71 -16.60 -8.09
N PRO A 58 10.84 -16.24 -9.04
CA PRO A 58 11.28 -16.10 -10.43
C PRO A 58 12.44 -15.11 -10.48
N ASN A 59 13.55 -15.50 -11.13
CA ASN A 59 14.72 -14.64 -11.30
C ASN A 59 14.37 -13.32 -12.01
N TYR A 60 13.35 -13.36 -12.86
CA TYR A 60 12.83 -12.20 -13.56
C TYR A 60 11.32 -12.33 -13.72
N MET A 61 10.57 -11.37 -13.17
CA MET A 61 9.17 -11.15 -13.51
C MET A 61 9.10 -9.91 -14.39
N PRO A 62 8.78 -10.03 -15.69
CA PRO A 62 8.66 -8.86 -16.55
C PRO A 62 7.54 -7.96 -16.01
N VAL A 63 7.83 -6.66 -15.93
CA VAL A 63 6.85 -5.63 -15.53
C VAL A 63 5.64 -5.64 -16.46
N PHE A 64 5.86 -5.99 -17.72
CA PHE A 64 4.84 -6.01 -18.76
C PHE A 64 4.53 -7.43 -19.20
N SER A 65 3.25 -7.68 -19.46
CA SER A 65 2.79 -8.94 -20.01
C SER A 65 3.33 -9.12 -21.43
N SER A 66 3.80 -10.34 -21.74
CA SER A 66 4.13 -10.74 -23.11
C SER A 66 2.90 -11.15 -23.92
N LYS A 67 1.76 -11.41 -23.26
CA LYS A 67 0.51 -11.88 -23.89
C LYS A 67 -0.47 -10.75 -24.19
N VAL A 68 -0.40 -9.66 -23.44
CA VAL A 68 -1.34 -8.54 -23.54
C VAL A 68 -0.53 -7.29 -23.85
N PRO A 69 -0.90 -6.50 -24.87
CA PRO A 69 -0.21 -5.26 -25.17
C PRO A 69 -0.25 -4.35 -23.94
N ASN A 70 0.91 -3.83 -23.55
CA ASN A 70 0.99 -2.85 -22.48
C ASN A 70 0.32 -1.56 -22.94
N LEU A 71 -0.86 -1.28 -22.40
CA LEU A 71 -1.53 -0.02 -22.65
C LEU A 71 -0.77 1.06 -21.90
N THR A 72 -0.30 2.07 -22.62
CA THR A 72 0.46 3.18 -22.06
C THR A 72 -0.41 4.14 -21.24
N ASN A 73 -1.50 3.68 -20.61
CA ASN A 73 -2.51 4.51 -19.94
C ASN A 73 -1.99 5.30 -18.71
N GLN A 74 -0.76 5.04 -18.27
CA GLN A 74 -0.11 5.74 -17.16
C GLN A 74 0.51 7.11 -17.54
N ILE A 75 0.74 7.37 -18.84
CA ILE A 75 1.31 8.66 -19.27
C ILE A 75 0.17 9.67 -19.41
N ILE A 76 0.06 10.55 -18.42
CA ILE A 76 -0.88 11.68 -18.38
C ILE A 76 -0.18 12.91 -18.97
N GLY A 77 -0.71 13.46 -20.07
CA GLY A 77 -0.15 14.65 -20.74
C GLY A 77 -0.11 14.54 -22.26
N SER A 78 0.38 15.60 -22.92
CA SER A 78 0.49 15.68 -24.37
C SER A 78 1.45 14.64 -24.92
N ARG A 79 1.01 13.89 -25.94
CA ARG A 79 1.80 12.83 -26.58
C ARG A 79 2.33 13.19 -27.96
N MET A 80 2.19 14.45 -28.39
CA MET A 80 2.61 14.91 -29.71
C MET A 80 4.10 14.68 -30.00
N ASN A 81 4.94 14.60 -28.95
CA ASN A 81 6.38 14.33 -29.09
C ASN A 81 6.73 12.82 -29.13
N THR A 82 5.77 11.93 -28.84
CA THR A 82 5.96 10.48 -28.95
C THR A 82 5.77 10.02 -30.40
N GLU A 83 6.40 8.91 -30.80
CA GLU A 83 6.27 8.35 -32.16
C GLU A 83 4.79 8.12 -32.53
N LEU A 84 4.02 7.50 -31.62
CA LEU A 84 2.58 7.30 -31.80
C LEU A 84 1.80 8.61 -32.01
N GLY A 85 2.15 9.67 -31.28
CA GLY A 85 1.48 10.97 -31.42
C GLY A 85 1.83 11.66 -32.73
N ARG A 86 3.07 11.51 -33.22
CA ARG A 86 3.49 12.04 -34.53
C ARG A 86 2.82 11.28 -35.67
N ASP A 87 2.73 9.96 -35.57
CA ASP A 87 2.05 9.14 -36.57
C ASP A 87 0.57 9.50 -36.67
N LEU A 88 -0.11 9.73 -35.54
CA LEU A 88 -1.51 10.17 -35.52
C LEU A 88 -1.70 11.55 -36.17
N VAL A 89 -0.78 12.49 -35.98
CA VAL A 89 -0.82 13.80 -36.65
C VAL A 89 -0.63 13.68 -38.16
N ASN A 90 0.16 12.72 -38.62
CA ASN A 90 0.38 12.47 -40.05
C ASN A 90 -0.76 11.70 -40.72
N MET A 91 -1.73 11.18 -39.96
CA MET A 91 -2.91 10.48 -40.48
C MET A 91 -4.11 11.41 -40.75
N ASP A 92 -4.05 12.66 -40.31
CA ASP A 92 -5.05 13.71 -40.48
C ASP A 92 -4.76 14.56 -41.74
#